data_AF-A0A7T8ING3-F1
#
_entry.id   AF-A0A7T8ING3-F1
#
_cell.length_a   1.000
_cell.length_b   1.000
_cell.length_c   1.000
_cell.angle_alpha   90.00
_cell.angle_beta   90.00
_cell.angle_gamma   90.00
#
_symmetry.space_group_name_H-M   'P 1'
#
loop_
_entity.id
_entity.type
_entity.pdbx_description
1 polymer ?
#
loop_
_entity_poly.entity_id
_entity_poly.type
_entity_poly.pdbx_seq_one_letter_code
_entity_poly.pdbx_strand_id
1 'polypeptide(L)'
;MKNERLTSAESHELAIIVQSIGARNVLKILRNAAAPKKNKRIYKFQKLPSDIRAKVAVMVSSGKHSQKDMLDYINTEIEKRNLDVMLKISRTSLNRFLNKVVYGNIPR
;
A
#
# COMPACT_ATOMS: atom_id res chain seq x y z
N MET A 1 -19.00 14.94 20.93
CA MET A 1 -19.46 15.36 19.60
C MET A 1 -20.61 16.33 19.81
N LYS A 2 -20.54 17.55 19.27
CA LYS A 2 -21.70 18.45 19.26
C LYS A 2 -22.68 17.94 18.21
N ASN A 3 -23.93 17.67 18.60
CA ASN A 3 -25.01 17.39 17.66
C ASN A 3 -25.51 18.72 17.12
N GLU A 4 -24.84 19.25 16.09
CA GLU A 4 -25.40 20.35 15.30
C GLU A 4 -26.60 19.83 14.52
N ARG A 5 -27.77 20.43 14.76
CA ARG A 5 -28.98 20.16 14.00
C ARG A 5 -28.90 20.95 12.70
N LEU A 6 -29.12 20.26 11.58
CA LEU A 6 -29.23 20.88 10.26
C LEU A 6 -30.41 21.86 10.24
N THR A 7 -30.23 22.98 9.55
CA THR A 7 -31.33 23.89 9.23
C THR A 7 -32.30 23.24 8.23
N SER A 8 -33.50 23.81 8.11
CA SER A 8 -34.51 23.31 7.16
C SER A 8 -34.05 23.40 5.70
N ALA A 9 -33.28 24.43 5.35
CA ALA A 9 -32.71 24.58 4.00
C ALA A 9 -31.67 23.50 3.70
N GLU A 10 -30.72 23.29 4.60
CA GLU A 10 -29.68 22.26 4.45
C GLU A 10 -30.28 20.85 4.39
N SER A 11 -31.34 20.59 5.16
CA SER A 11 -32.05 19.30 5.13
C SER A 11 -32.73 19.05 3.79
N HIS A 12 -33.28 20.08 3.16
CA HIS A 12 -33.93 19.98 1.85
C HIS A 12 -32.91 19.73 0.73
N GLU A 13 -31.78 20.45 0.73
CA GLU A 13 -30.69 20.22 -0.22
C GLU A 13 -30.12 18.80 -0.11
N LEU A 14 -29.92 18.32 1.13
CA LEU A 14 -29.49 16.94 1.37
C LEU A 14 -30.49 15.92 0.81
N ALA A 15 -31.78 16.15 0.96
CA ALA A 15 -32.82 15.27 0.41
C ALA A 15 -32.75 15.18 -1.12
N ILE A 16 -32.55 16.31 -1.81
CA ILE A 16 -32.39 16.37 -3.27
C ILE A 16 -31.13 15.61 -3.71
N ILE A 17 -30.01 15.80 -2.99
CA ILE A 17 -28.75 15.10 -3.26
C ILE A 17 -28.91 13.58 -3.06
N VAL A 18 -29.58 13.16 -1.99
CA VAL A 18 -29.84 11.74 -1.71
C VAL A 18 -30.74 11.12 -2.77
N GLN A 19 -31.73 11.87 -3.26
CA GLN A 19 -32.64 11.39 -4.30
C GLN A 19 -31.95 11.26 -5.67
N SER A 20 -31.06 12.19 -6.04
CA SER A 20 -30.31 12.15 -7.30
C SER A 20 -29.22 11.07 -7.34
N ILE A 21 -28.48 10.89 -6.23
CA ILE A 21 -27.41 9.90 -6.11
C ILE A 21 -27.97 8.50 -5.78
N GLY A 22 -29.14 8.45 -5.13
CA GLY A 22 -29.76 7.26 -4.58
C GLY A 22 -29.26 6.93 -3.17
N ALA A 23 -30.18 6.66 -2.24
CA ALA A 23 -29.88 6.40 -0.83
C ALA A 23 -28.84 5.30 -0.61
N ARG A 24 -28.86 4.24 -1.43
CA ARG A 24 -27.91 3.12 -1.35
C ARG A 24 -26.46 3.56 -1.63
N ASN A 25 -26.26 4.48 -2.56
CA ASN A 25 -24.95 5.02 -2.91
C ASN A 25 -24.45 5.98 -1.83
N VAL A 26 -25.33 6.82 -1.29
CA VAL A 26 -25.00 7.70 -0.14
C VAL A 26 -24.56 6.87 1.07
N LEU A 27 -25.31 5.82 1.43
CA LEU A 27 -24.91 4.91 2.51
C LEU A 27 -23.56 4.24 2.27
N LYS A 28 -23.24 3.89 1.02
CA LYS A 28 -21.94 3.32 0.65
C LYS A 28 -20.81 4.34 0.80
N ILE A 29 -21.02 5.59 0.41
CA ILE A 29 -20.06 6.69 0.58
C ILE A 29 -19.82 6.93 2.07
N LEU A 30 -20.88 7.08 2.86
CA LEU A 30 -20.77 7.28 4.30
C LEU A 30 -20.07 6.12 4.98
N ARG A 31 -20.37 4.87 4.59
CA ARG A 31 -19.68 3.68 5.12
C ARG A 31 -18.20 3.67 4.77
N ASN A 32 -17.82 4.09 3.56
CA ASN A 32 -16.43 4.16 3.16
C ASN A 32 -15.68 5.33 3.84
N ALA A 33 -16.36 6.45 4.07
CA ALA A 33 -15.80 7.61 4.79
C ALA A 33 -15.61 7.31 6.28
N ALA A 34 -16.54 6.56 6.89
CA ALA A 34 -16.45 6.10 8.27
C ALA A 34 -15.55 4.87 8.44
N ALA A 35 -15.19 4.18 7.35
CA ALA A 35 -14.29 3.04 7.43
C ALA A 35 -12.91 3.52 7.92
N PRO A 36 -12.29 2.82 8.88
CA PRO A 36 -10.95 3.17 9.33
C PRO A 36 -10.02 3.12 8.11
N LYS A 37 -9.26 4.20 7.88
CA LYS A 37 -8.23 4.23 6.84
C LYS A 37 -7.33 3.01 7.07
N LYS A 38 -7.42 2.01 6.20
CA LYS A 38 -6.54 0.84 6.29
C LYS A 38 -5.11 1.35 6.13
N ASN A 39 -4.32 1.24 7.20
CA ASN A 39 -2.91 1.57 7.14
C ASN A 39 -2.27 0.77 6.01
N LYS A 40 -1.71 1.46 5.02
CA LYS A 40 -0.95 0.81 3.96
C LYS A 40 0.21 0.07 4.62
N ARG A 41 0.26 -1.25 4.43
CA ARG A 41 1.32 -2.08 4.98
C ARG A 41 2.66 -1.64 4.41
N ILE A 42 3.57 -1.23 5.28
CA ILE A 42 4.95 -0.95 4.91
C ILE A 42 5.71 -2.28 4.88
N TYR A 43 6.27 -2.63 3.72
CA TYR A 43 7.06 -3.85 3.57
C TYR A 43 8.48 -3.66 4.09
N LYS A 44 9.10 -4.73 4.62
CA LYS A 44 10.51 -4.68 5.07
C LYS A 44 11.44 -4.17 3.98
N PHE A 45 11.22 -4.58 2.73
CA PHE A 45 11.97 -4.08 1.57
C PHE A 45 11.95 -2.56 1.43
N GLN A 46 10.83 -1.90 1.77
CA GLN A 46 10.71 -0.44 1.68
C GLN A 46 11.49 0.29 2.79
N LYS A 47 11.89 -0.42 3.85
CA LYS A 47 12.74 0.11 4.93
C LYS A 47 14.23 0.03 4.61
N LEU A 48 14.61 -0.63 3.52
CA LEU A 48 16.01 -0.72 3.10
C LEU A 48 16.52 0.62 2.57
N PRO A 49 17.84 0.87 2.68
CA PRO A 49 18.53 1.96 2.01
C PRO A 49 18.14 2.10 0.53
N SER A 50 18.06 3.34 0.05
CA SER A 50 17.60 3.68 -1.31
C SER A 50 18.44 3.03 -2.41
N ASP A 51 19.74 2.90 -2.19
CA ASP A 51 20.69 2.32 -3.13
C ASP A 51 20.52 0.81 -3.29
N ILE A 52 20.35 0.06 -2.19
CA ILE A 52 20.02 -1.38 -2.23
C ILE A 52 18.70 -1.58 -2.99
N ARG A 53 17.69 -0.74 -2.70
CA ARG A 53 16.40 -0.79 -3.41
C ARG A 53 16.56 -0.50 -4.90
N ALA A 54 17.36 0.49 -5.28
CA ALA A 54 17.61 0.85 -6.67
C ALA A 54 18.30 -0.29 -7.43
N LYS A 55 19.31 -0.94 -6.84
CA LYS A 55 19.99 -2.07 -7.48
C LYS A 55 19.05 -3.26 -7.67
N VAL A 56 18.24 -3.58 -6.66
CA VAL A 56 17.22 -4.65 -6.79
C VAL A 56 16.17 -4.30 -7.84
N ALA A 57 15.77 -3.03 -7.97
CA ALA A 57 14.86 -2.61 -9.03
C ALA A 57 15.46 -2.87 -10.42
N VAL A 58 16.76 -2.61 -10.62
CA VAL A 58 17.46 -2.96 -11.86
C VAL A 58 17.48 -4.48 -12.08
N MET A 59 17.69 -5.28 -11.02
CA MET A 59 17.68 -6.74 -11.11
C MET A 59 16.31 -7.30 -11.49
N VAL A 60 15.23 -6.70 -10.99
CA VAL A 60 13.85 -7.06 -11.36
C VAL A 60 13.58 -6.69 -12.82
N SER A 61 13.92 -5.46 -13.22
CA SER A 61 13.67 -4.97 -14.58
C SER A 61 14.47 -5.71 -15.65
N SER A 62 15.65 -6.23 -15.31
CA SER A 62 16.47 -6.96 -16.28
C SER A 62 15.91 -8.35 -16.61
N GLY A 63 15.08 -8.93 -15.75
CA GLY A 63 14.51 -10.28 -15.91
C GLY A 63 15.53 -11.42 -15.89
N LYS A 64 16.83 -11.12 -15.71
CA LYS A 64 17.94 -12.09 -15.76
C LYS A 64 18.27 -12.69 -14.40
N HIS A 65 17.72 -12.13 -13.32
CA HIS A 65 18.01 -12.57 -11.96
C HIS A 65 16.83 -13.32 -11.37
N SER A 66 17.11 -14.44 -10.73
CA SER A 66 16.11 -15.17 -9.98
C SER A 66 15.76 -14.43 -8.69
N GLN A 67 14.61 -14.78 -8.09
CA GLN A 67 14.23 -14.28 -6.78
C GLN A 67 15.25 -14.63 -5.69
N LYS A 68 15.98 -15.75 -5.86
CA LYS A 68 17.04 -16.15 -4.94
C LYS A 68 18.23 -15.20 -5.05
N ASP A 69 18.68 -14.89 -6.27
CA ASP A 69 19.82 -14.00 -6.49
C ASP A 69 19.56 -12.60 -5.92
N MET A 70 18.33 -12.10 -6.07
CA MET A 70 17.92 -10.82 -5.47
C MET A 70 17.91 -10.87 -3.94
N LEU A 71 17.47 -11.97 -3.35
CA LEU A 71 17.44 -12.16 -1.90
C LEU A 71 18.85 -12.22 -1.32
N ASP A 72 19.72 -12.99 -1.98
CA ASP A 72 21.12 -13.17 -1.57
C ASP A 72 21.85 -11.82 -1.64
N TYR A 73 21.68 -11.07 -2.73
CA TYR A 73 22.23 -9.72 -2.85
C TYR A 73 21.79 -8.80 -1.69
N ILE A 74 20.49 -8.75 -1.39
CA ILE A 74 19.96 -7.90 -0.31
C ILE A 74 20.59 -8.27 1.04
N ASN A 75 20.59 -9.56 1.39
CA ASN A 75 21.06 -10.00 2.70
C ASN A 75 22.59 -9.84 2.83
N THR A 76 23.35 -10.06 1.76
CA THR A 76 24.79 -9.79 1.73
C THR A 76 25.09 -8.30 1.89
N GLU A 77 24.33 -7.40 1.26
CA GLU A 77 24.53 -5.95 1.44
C GLU A 77 24.17 -5.48 2.86
N ILE A 78 23.18 -6.10 3.50
CA ILE A 78 22.84 -5.83 4.90
C ILE A 78 24.01 -6.23 5.82
N GLU A 79 24.60 -7.40 5.59
CA GLU A 79 25.74 -7.89 6.36
C GLU A 79 27.00 -7.05 6.14
N LYS A 80 27.36 -6.76 4.89
CA LYS A 80 28.54 -5.95 4.54
C LYS A 80 28.52 -4.56 5.19
N ARG A 81 27.33 -4.00 5.37
CA ARG A 81 27.14 -2.65 5.91
C ARG A 81 26.86 -2.64 7.42
N ASN A 82 26.90 -3.80 8.07
CA ASN A 82 26.52 -4.00 9.47
C ASN A 82 25.16 -3.34 9.80
N LEU A 83 24.20 -3.46 8.88
CA LEU A 83 22.84 -2.98 9.09
C LEU A 83 22.11 -3.91 10.06
N ASP A 84 21.06 -3.38 10.71
CA ASP A 84 20.25 -4.14 11.65
C ASP A 84 19.75 -5.45 11.03
N VAL A 85 20.03 -6.56 11.72
CA VAL A 85 19.62 -7.92 11.33
C VAL A 85 18.09 -8.02 11.16
N MET A 86 17.32 -7.17 11.84
CA MET A 86 15.85 -7.11 11.68
C MET A 86 15.42 -6.66 10.28
N LEU A 87 16.30 -5.98 9.53
CA LEU A 87 16.11 -5.60 8.14
C LEU A 87 16.32 -6.77 7.17
N LYS A 88 16.91 -7.89 7.62
CA LYS A 88 17.03 -9.10 6.78
C LYS A 88 15.67 -9.52 6.26
N ILE A 89 15.68 -9.87 4.98
CA ILE A 89 14.47 -10.18 4.24
C ILE A 89 14.39 -11.70 4.11
N SER A 90 13.21 -12.23 4.38
CA SER A 90 12.91 -13.63 4.09
C SER A 90 12.39 -13.77 2.66
N ARG A 91 12.59 -14.93 2.03
CA ARG A 91 12.04 -15.26 0.71
C ARG A 91 10.53 -14.98 0.62
N THR A 92 9.77 -15.35 1.64
CA THR A 92 8.31 -15.12 1.69
C THR A 92 7.95 -13.64 1.74
N SER A 93 8.74 -12.82 2.43
CA SER A 93 8.52 -11.38 2.52
C SER A 93 8.88 -10.66 1.21
N LEU A 94 9.95 -11.08 0.53
CA LEU A 94 10.33 -10.58 -0.79
C LEU A 94 9.26 -10.92 -1.83
N ASN A 95 8.82 -12.18 -1.90
CA ASN A 95 7.80 -12.61 -2.86
C ASN A 95 6.47 -11.88 -2.67
N ARG A 96 6.07 -11.64 -1.42
CA ARG A 96 4.86 -10.86 -1.14
C ARG A 96 5.00 -9.42 -1.65
N PHE A 97 6.16 -8.79 -1.45
CA PHE A 97 6.42 -7.45 -1.96
C PHE A 97 6.39 -7.42 -3.50
N LEU A 98 7.14 -8.32 -4.15
CA LEU A 98 7.18 -8.40 -5.61
C LEU A 98 5.79 -8.63 -6.20
N ASN A 99 5.02 -9.61 -5.69
CA ASN A 99 3.69 -9.91 -6.21
C ASN A 99 2.65 -8.82 -5.97
N LYS A 100 2.72 -8.08 -4.85
CA LYS A 100 1.71 -7.07 -4.50
C LYS A 100 2.03 -5.67 -4.99
N VAL A 101 3.31 -5.31 -5.06
CA VAL A 101 3.74 -3.93 -5.35
C VAL A 101 4.34 -3.83 -6.75
N VAL A 102 5.09 -4.84 -7.17
CA VAL A 102 5.83 -4.79 -8.45
C VAL A 102 4.99 -5.42 -9.56
N TYR A 103 4.68 -6.71 -9.46
CA TYR A 103 3.90 -7.45 -10.46
C TYR A 103 2.40 -7.21 -10.35
N GLY A 104 1.89 -6.89 -9.17
CA GLY A 104 0.47 -6.59 -8.94
C GLY A 104 -0.03 -5.32 -9.63
N ASN A 105 0.89 -4.50 -10.14
CA ASN A 105 0.62 -3.29 -10.93
C ASN A 105 0.84 -3.49 -12.44
N ILE A 106 1.09 -4.72 -12.90
CA ILE A 106 1.19 -5.02 -14.34
C ILE A 106 -0.24 -5.35 -14.81
N PRO A 107 -0.90 -4.48 -15.59
CA PRO A 107 -2.14 -4.86 -16.26
C PRO A 107 -1.83 -6.08 -17.15
N ARG A 108 -2.63 -7.15 -16.99
CA ARG A 108 -2.60 -8.28 -17.92
C ARG A 108 -3.18 -7.88 -19.26
#